data_AF-A0AA38UFE3-F1
#
_entry.id   AF-A0AA38UFE3-F1
#
_cell.length_a   1.000
_cell.length_b   1.000
_cell.length_c   1.000
_cell.angle_alpha   90.00
_cell.angle_beta   90.00
_cell.angle_gamma   90.00
#
_symmetry.space_group_name_H-M   'P 1'
#
loop_
_entity.id
_entity.type
_entity.pdbx_description
1 polymer ?
#
loop_
_entity_poly.entity_id
_entity_poly.type
_entity_poly.pdbx_seq_one_letter_code
_entity_poly.pdbx_strand_id
1 'polypeptide(L)'
;MSYSSDNGDENPGRSNSMFDNANDTKITGGQFNEAGRDMITNVYYPAPRDDVGEVLEWLATLAEYSINHLTASKKMESESDSEMERWLLDDSKYIAWKGEGRILCIQGLPDGIDKTLFMITQDLKQSKEDPTVVSYYYFDDNNDSGPGSSFRGLLTSFLVQMGIQDQMIHHQLKELYKSSEVGNDSSPSNEDLADTLMSITRDLKQKRFKVYMVIEAFDKCEENKEVQEFCKNMADLDVGIAVSKCVDATEMDGDSQYDVELILYDEGEEFND
;
A
#
# COMPACT_ATOMS: atom_id res chain seq x y z
N MET A 1 50.07 50.40 57.18
CA MET A 1 49.21 50.89 56.07
C MET A 1 49.32 49.84 54.97
N SER A 2 48.46 48.83 54.93
CA SER A 2 47.05 48.80 54.47
C SER A 2 46.91 48.73 52.94
N TYR A 3 46.55 47.52 52.49
CA TYR A 3 45.64 47.11 51.40
C TYR A 3 45.85 47.42 49.90
N SER A 4 45.67 46.31 49.15
CA SER A 4 44.83 46.07 47.95
C SER A 4 45.58 45.68 46.68
N SER A 5 45.51 44.40 46.30
CA SER A 5 44.57 43.78 45.31
C SER A 5 45.14 43.98 43.89
N ASP A 6 45.42 42.93 43.11
CA ASP A 6 44.40 42.10 42.48
C ASP A 6 44.89 40.70 42.04
N ASN A 7 43.92 39.78 42.00
CA ASN A 7 44.00 38.35 41.68
C ASN A 7 44.08 38.12 40.15
N GLY A 8 44.37 36.94 39.59
CA GLY A 8 44.51 35.59 40.11
C GLY A 8 44.60 34.60 38.94
N ASP A 9 45.33 33.53 39.20
CA ASP A 9 45.84 32.52 38.27
C ASP A 9 44.81 31.62 37.56
N GLU A 10 45.28 31.12 36.42
CA GLU A 10 44.84 29.95 35.69
C GLU A 10 44.84 28.67 36.55
N ASN A 11 43.82 27.81 36.42
CA ASN A 11 44.02 26.35 36.37
C ASN A 11 42.81 25.65 35.72
N PRO A 12 43.00 24.57 34.95
CA PRO A 12 41.96 23.88 34.19
C PRO A 12 41.45 22.61 34.90
N GLY A 13 40.19 22.24 34.64
CA GLY A 13 39.69 20.88 34.92
C GLY A 13 38.18 20.78 35.18
N ARG A 14 37.56 19.79 34.51
CA ARG A 14 36.16 19.29 34.56
C ARG A 14 35.23 19.92 33.50
N SER A 15 34.88 19.18 32.43
CA SER A 15 34.01 17.99 32.33
C SER A 15 32.55 18.36 32.07
N ASN A 16 32.11 18.02 30.84
CA ASN A 16 30.77 17.65 30.40
C ASN A 16 29.57 18.52 30.81
N SER A 17 29.12 19.35 29.87
CA SER A 17 27.72 19.38 29.47
C SER A 17 27.66 19.85 28.01
N MET A 18 27.38 18.94 27.10
CA MET A 18 27.24 19.22 25.66
C MET A 18 25.92 18.62 25.15
N PHE A 19 24.85 18.83 25.93
CA PHE A 19 23.47 18.54 25.51
C PHE A 19 22.55 19.54 26.20
N ASP A 20 22.51 20.77 25.71
CA ASP A 20 21.44 21.74 26.03
C ASP A 20 21.37 22.78 24.90
N ASN A 21 20.89 22.35 23.73
CA ASN A 21 20.09 23.14 22.79
C ASN A 21 20.02 22.43 21.43
N ALA A 22 18.94 21.69 21.19
CA ALA A 22 18.54 21.27 19.86
C ALA A 22 17.02 21.49 19.70
N ASN A 23 16.60 22.74 19.88
CA ASN A 23 15.31 23.25 19.38
C ASN A 23 15.60 24.22 18.23
N ASP A 24 16.11 23.70 17.10
CA ASP A 24 15.91 24.24 15.74
C ASP A 24 16.83 23.50 14.77
N THR A 25 16.42 22.32 14.32
CA THR A 25 16.92 21.75 13.06
C THR A 25 15.77 21.76 12.07
N LYS A 26 15.59 22.92 11.46
CA LYS A 26 14.80 23.09 10.24
C LYS A 26 15.55 22.38 9.11
N ILE A 27 15.26 21.11 8.89
CA ILE A 27 15.73 20.39 7.69
C ILE A 27 14.94 20.93 6.50
N THR A 28 15.50 21.94 5.84
CA THR A 28 15.07 22.39 4.51
C THR A 28 15.88 21.62 3.48
N GLY A 29 15.24 20.74 2.72
CA GLY A 29 15.88 20.14 1.53
C GLY A 29 15.59 18.66 1.32
N GLY A 30 14.32 18.33 1.12
CA GLY A 30 13.89 17.07 0.51
C GLY A 30 12.48 17.31 -0.01
N GLN A 31 12.26 17.18 -1.31
CA GLN A 31 10.90 17.23 -1.86
C GLN A 31 10.18 15.95 -1.43
N PHE A 32 9.54 15.99 -0.26
CA PHE A 32 8.59 14.97 0.15
C PHE A 32 7.39 15.01 -0.82
N ASN A 33 7.20 13.92 -1.56
CA ASN A 33 6.13 13.77 -2.54
C ASN A 33 4.74 13.96 -1.91
N GLU A 34 3.84 14.61 -2.64
CA GLU A 34 2.49 14.93 -2.16
C GLU A 34 1.59 13.68 -2.01
N ALA A 35 2.00 12.53 -2.58
CA ALA A 35 1.26 11.26 -2.50
C ALA A 35 1.40 10.55 -1.15
N GLY A 36 2.60 10.54 -0.56
CA GLY A 36 2.80 10.07 0.82
C GLY A 36 2.11 11.00 1.81
N ARG A 37 1.97 12.29 1.46
CA ARG A 37 1.13 13.21 2.22
C ARG A 37 -0.34 12.83 2.14
N ASP A 38 -0.99 12.57 1.01
CA ASP A 38 -2.47 12.37 1.06
C ASP A 38 -2.93 11.12 1.84
N MET A 39 -2.12 10.06 1.95
CA MET A 39 -2.39 8.94 2.87
C MET A 39 -2.03 9.24 4.34
N ILE A 40 -1.04 10.10 4.60
CA ILE A 40 -0.56 10.43 5.96
C ILE A 40 -1.14 11.76 6.51
N THR A 41 -1.62 12.68 5.66
CA THR A 41 -2.01 14.07 6.00
C THR A 41 -3.50 14.28 6.17
N ASN A 42 -4.35 13.38 5.67
CA ASN A 42 -5.75 13.33 6.10
C ASN A 42 -5.92 12.71 7.50
N VAL A 43 -4.83 12.23 8.10
CA VAL A 43 -4.74 11.98 9.54
C VAL A 43 -3.98 13.14 10.15
N TYR A 44 -4.69 14.20 10.56
CA TYR A 44 -4.15 15.14 11.52
C TYR A 44 -3.87 14.35 12.81
N TYR A 45 -2.63 13.92 13.02
CA TYR A 45 -2.20 13.25 14.23
C TYR A 45 -2.00 14.30 15.33
N PRO A 46 -2.89 14.43 16.33
CA PRO A 46 -2.39 14.78 17.66
C PRO A 46 -1.41 13.66 18.04
N ALA A 47 -0.14 14.02 18.28
CA ALA A 47 0.96 13.09 18.57
C ALA A 47 0.49 11.81 19.30
N PRO A 48 0.50 10.63 18.63
CA PRO A 48 0.09 9.40 19.27
C PRO A 48 1.21 8.89 20.18
N ARG A 49 0.81 8.09 21.17
CA ARG A 49 1.68 7.37 22.11
C ARG A 49 2.85 6.69 21.37
N ASP A 50 4.00 6.72 22.02
CA ASP A 50 5.36 6.53 21.48
C ASP A 50 5.56 5.33 20.51
N ASP A 51 4.74 4.27 20.53
CA ASP A 51 4.92 3.06 19.71
C ASP A 51 4.24 3.08 18.32
N VAL A 52 3.19 3.90 18.12
CA VAL A 52 2.48 3.97 16.82
C VAL A 52 3.25 4.84 15.82
N GLY A 53 3.78 5.98 16.28
CA GLY A 53 4.55 6.88 15.43
C GLY A 53 5.80 6.22 14.85
N GLU A 54 6.54 5.48 15.67
CA GLU A 54 7.78 4.79 15.28
C GLU A 54 7.54 3.73 14.19
N VAL A 55 6.52 2.89 14.36
CA VAL A 55 6.18 1.86 13.37
C VAL A 55 5.73 2.48 12.04
N LEU A 56 4.98 3.58 12.08
CA LEU A 56 4.55 4.29 10.88
C LEU A 56 5.71 4.97 10.16
N GLU A 57 6.63 5.59 10.90
CA GLU A 57 7.84 6.19 10.35
C GLU A 57 8.71 5.12 9.70
N TRP A 58 8.95 4.00 10.39
CA TRP A 58 9.64 2.84 9.84
C TRP A 58 8.95 2.29 8.60
N LEU A 59 7.64 2.09 8.61
CA LEU A 59 6.90 1.66 7.43
C LEU A 59 7.04 2.64 6.26
N ALA A 60 7.04 3.95 6.52
CA ALA A 60 7.25 4.96 5.50
C ALA A 60 8.68 4.89 4.92
N THR A 61 9.67 4.38 5.65
CA THR A 61 11.00 4.08 5.09
C THR A 61 11.01 2.84 4.19
N LEU A 62 10.06 1.93 4.37
CA LEU A 62 9.92 0.70 3.57
C LEU A 62 9.01 0.91 2.35
N ALA A 63 8.01 1.77 2.48
CA ALA A 63 6.99 2.03 1.47
C ALA A 63 7.36 3.27 0.66
N GLU A 64 7.90 3.05 -0.54
CA GLU A 64 7.93 4.09 -1.55
C GLU A 64 6.58 4.09 -2.28
N TYR A 65 5.64 4.90 -1.78
CA TYR A 65 4.29 5.02 -2.35
C TYR A 65 4.36 5.42 -3.83
N SER A 66 3.67 4.67 -4.69
CA SER A 66 3.49 5.11 -6.07
C SER A 66 2.62 6.37 -6.09
N ILE A 67 3.15 7.43 -6.70
CA ILE A 67 2.48 8.74 -6.86
C ILE A 67 1.19 8.62 -7.69
N ASN A 68 1.03 7.50 -8.39
CA ASN A 68 0.01 7.28 -9.40
C ASN A 68 -1.40 7.11 -8.85
N HIS A 69 -1.60 6.60 -7.63
CA HIS A 69 -2.95 6.46 -7.06
C HIS A 69 -3.71 7.80 -7.02
N LEU A 70 -3.03 8.88 -6.67
CA LEU A 70 -3.67 10.19 -6.53
C LEU A 70 -4.02 10.80 -7.89
N THR A 71 -3.16 10.56 -8.89
CA THR A 71 -3.34 11.04 -10.26
C THR A 71 -4.45 10.26 -10.98
N ALA A 72 -4.47 8.95 -10.83
CA ALA A 72 -5.51 8.06 -11.34
C ALA A 72 -6.88 8.40 -10.72
N SER A 73 -6.94 8.50 -9.39
CA SER A 73 -8.17 8.86 -8.67
C SER A 73 -8.74 10.22 -9.10
N LYS A 74 -7.89 11.26 -9.20
CA LYS A 74 -8.33 12.61 -9.59
C LYS A 74 -8.81 12.70 -11.04
N LYS A 75 -8.20 11.94 -11.96
CA LYS A 75 -8.63 11.89 -13.36
C LYS A 75 -9.98 11.19 -13.48
N MET A 76 -10.17 10.09 -12.77
CA MET A 76 -11.32 9.20 -12.92
C MET A 76 -12.58 9.67 -12.19
N GLU A 77 -12.46 10.41 -11.08
CA GLU A 77 -13.62 11.07 -10.43
C GLU A 77 -14.38 12.01 -11.39
N SER A 78 -13.70 12.55 -12.40
CA SER A 78 -14.32 13.44 -13.40
C SER A 78 -14.98 12.72 -14.59
N GLU A 79 -14.74 11.41 -14.75
CA GLU A 79 -15.10 10.64 -15.96
C GLU A 79 -16.08 9.48 -15.68
N SER A 80 -16.53 9.30 -14.43
CA SER A 80 -17.47 8.24 -14.05
C SER A 80 -18.77 8.30 -14.88
N ASP A 81 -18.95 7.32 -15.76
CA ASP A 81 -20.18 7.13 -16.54
C ASP A 81 -21.10 6.13 -15.84
N SER A 82 -22.32 6.57 -15.54
CA SER A 82 -23.37 5.74 -14.92
C SER A 82 -23.71 4.47 -15.71
N GLU A 83 -23.42 4.43 -17.02
CA GLU A 83 -23.66 3.23 -17.85
C GLU A 83 -22.59 2.17 -17.63
N MET A 84 -21.32 2.57 -17.51
CA MET A 84 -20.22 1.65 -17.21
C MET A 84 -20.32 1.09 -15.80
N GLU A 85 -20.69 1.92 -14.83
CA GLU A 85 -20.97 1.47 -13.46
C GLU A 85 -22.07 0.40 -13.46
N ARG A 86 -23.18 0.64 -14.17
CA ARG A 86 -24.27 -0.34 -14.29
C ARG A 86 -23.81 -1.63 -14.97
N TRP A 87 -23.04 -1.54 -16.06
CA TRP A 87 -22.51 -2.72 -16.75
C TRP A 87 -21.68 -3.59 -15.80
N LEU A 88 -20.74 -3.00 -15.05
CA LEU A 88 -19.91 -3.72 -14.11
C LEU A 88 -20.75 -4.38 -13.00
N LEU A 89 -21.68 -3.63 -12.41
CA LEU A 89 -22.52 -4.10 -11.32
C LEU A 89 -23.51 -5.20 -11.73
N ASP A 90 -23.86 -5.26 -13.02
CA ASP A 90 -24.73 -6.30 -13.60
C ASP A 90 -23.93 -7.50 -14.16
N ASP A 91 -22.59 -7.42 -14.24
CA ASP A 91 -21.76 -8.50 -14.78
C ASP A 91 -21.70 -9.69 -13.82
N SER A 92 -22.07 -10.87 -14.34
CA SER A 92 -22.15 -12.10 -13.55
C SER A 92 -20.81 -12.55 -12.93
N LYS A 93 -19.69 -12.28 -13.61
CA LYS A 93 -18.35 -12.66 -13.13
C LYS A 93 -17.92 -11.74 -12.00
N TYR A 94 -18.19 -10.45 -12.14
CA TYR A 94 -17.97 -9.47 -11.08
C TYR A 94 -18.81 -9.78 -9.83
N ILE A 95 -20.11 -10.06 -10.01
CA ILE A 95 -21.01 -10.42 -8.90
C ILE A 95 -20.51 -11.68 -8.18
N ALA A 96 -20.14 -12.72 -8.93
CA ALA A 96 -19.61 -13.97 -8.36
C ALA A 96 -18.32 -13.71 -7.57
N TRP A 97 -17.35 -13.01 -8.17
CA TRP A 97 -16.10 -12.64 -7.52
C TRP A 97 -16.31 -11.85 -6.22
N LYS A 98 -17.18 -10.84 -6.25
CA LYS A 98 -17.46 -9.99 -5.09
C LYS A 98 -18.07 -10.80 -3.93
N GLY A 99 -18.85 -11.83 -4.23
CA GLY A 99 -19.50 -12.69 -3.25
C GLY A 99 -18.59 -13.78 -2.65
N GLU A 100 -17.78 -14.43 -3.48
CA GLU A 100 -17.07 -15.66 -3.14
C GLU A 100 -15.57 -15.44 -2.82
N GLY A 101 -15.03 -14.26 -3.12
CA GLY A 101 -13.57 -14.09 -3.21
C GLY A 101 -13.05 -14.65 -4.53
N ARG A 102 -11.75 -14.98 -4.63
CA ARG A 102 -11.02 -15.44 -5.85
C ARG A 102 -10.33 -14.33 -6.62
N ILE A 103 -9.71 -14.71 -7.74
CA ILE A 103 -8.97 -13.81 -8.63
C ILE A 103 -9.88 -13.44 -9.82
N LEU A 104 -10.16 -12.15 -9.95
CA LEU A 104 -10.78 -11.53 -11.11
C LEU A 104 -9.70 -10.82 -11.91
N CYS A 105 -9.49 -11.24 -13.15
CA CYS A 105 -8.66 -10.51 -14.08
C CYS A 105 -9.50 -9.58 -14.93
N ILE A 106 -8.98 -8.37 -15.10
CA ILE A 106 -9.50 -7.33 -15.96
C ILE A 106 -8.49 -7.15 -17.09
N GLN A 107 -8.83 -7.66 -18.27
CA GLN A 107 -7.98 -7.51 -19.44
C GLN A 107 -8.62 -6.53 -20.41
N GLY A 108 -7.84 -5.65 -21.02
CA GLY A 108 -8.39 -4.65 -21.91
C GLY A 108 -7.40 -3.61 -22.39
N LEU A 109 -7.95 -2.58 -23.03
CA LEU A 109 -7.20 -1.37 -23.35
C LEU A 109 -6.94 -0.56 -22.07
N PRO A 110 -5.82 0.17 -21.98
CA PRO A 110 -5.44 0.91 -20.76
C PRO A 110 -6.55 1.79 -20.18
N ASP A 111 -7.21 2.61 -21.02
CA ASP A 111 -8.27 3.51 -20.57
C ASP A 111 -9.49 2.78 -19.99
N GLY A 112 -9.80 1.58 -20.48
CA GLY A 112 -10.91 0.76 -19.99
C GLY A 112 -10.57 0.08 -18.67
N ILE A 113 -9.35 -0.46 -18.55
CA ILE A 113 -8.83 -1.09 -17.33
C ILE A 113 -8.88 -0.12 -16.15
N ASP A 114 -8.27 1.04 -16.34
CA ASP A 114 -8.17 2.13 -15.38
C ASP A 114 -9.54 2.49 -14.78
N LYS A 115 -10.53 2.71 -15.65
CA LYS A 115 -11.91 3.04 -15.26
C LYS A 115 -12.57 1.88 -14.52
N THR A 116 -12.37 0.65 -14.98
CA THR A 116 -12.95 -0.54 -14.37
C THR A 116 -12.42 -0.73 -12.95
N LEU A 117 -11.10 -0.67 -12.74
CA LEU A 117 -10.48 -0.82 -11.42
C LEU A 117 -10.90 0.29 -10.45
N PHE A 118 -11.04 1.52 -10.94
CA PHE A 118 -11.56 2.63 -10.14
C PHE A 118 -13.00 2.36 -9.69
N MET A 119 -13.89 1.94 -10.60
CA MET A 119 -15.27 1.59 -10.27
C MET A 119 -15.34 0.44 -9.26
N ILE A 120 -14.54 -0.62 -9.44
CA ILE A 120 -14.43 -1.72 -8.47
C ILE A 120 -14.03 -1.19 -7.10
N THR A 121 -12.99 -0.35 -7.03
CA THR A 121 -12.50 0.21 -5.76
C THR A 121 -13.56 1.07 -5.08
N GLN A 122 -14.32 1.87 -5.84
CA GLN A 122 -15.39 2.72 -5.31
C GLN A 122 -16.56 1.89 -4.78
N ASP A 123 -17.05 0.92 -5.56
CA ASP A 123 -18.12 0.03 -5.13
C ASP A 123 -17.75 -0.71 -3.81
N LEU A 124 -16.54 -1.26 -3.74
CA LEU A 124 -16.08 -1.99 -2.55
C LEU A 124 -15.99 -1.08 -1.31
N LYS A 125 -15.49 0.15 -1.47
CA LYS A 125 -15.41 1.14 -0.38
C LYS A 125 -16.79 1.64 0.07
N GLN A 126 -17.77 1.67 -0.83
CA GLN A 126 -19.12 2.14 -0.54
C GLN A 126 -20.05 1.03 -0.02
N SER A 127 -19.63 -0.22 -0.10
CA SER A 127 -20.37 -1.37 0.45
C SER A 127 -20.67 -1.19 1.93
N LYS A 128 -21.96 -1.26 2.30
CA LYS A 128 -22.43 -1.10 3.70
C LYS A 128 -22.80 -2.41 4.37
N GLU A 129 -22.72 -3.52 3.66
CA GLU A 129 -23.28 -4.80 4.11
C GLU A 129 -22.39 -5.48 5.14
N ASP A 130 -21.06 -5.41 4.94
CA ASP A 130 -20.07 -6.07 5.79
C ASP A 130 -18.88 -5.13 6.08
N PRO A 131 -18.23 -5.27 7.25
CA PRO A 131 -16.96 -4.59 7.49
C PRO A 131 -15.95 -5.03 6.44
N THR A 132 -15.45 -4.09 5.65
CA THR A 132 -14.65 -4.37 4.45
C THR A 132 -13.32 -3.62 4.53
N VAL A 133 -12.22 -4.33 4.24
CA VAL A 133 -10.89 -3.77 4.01
C VAL A 133 -10.60 -3.85 2.52
N VAL A 134 -10.29 -2.71 1.91
CA VAL A 134 -9.90 -2.62 0.50
C VAL A 134 -8.50 -2.03 0.44
N SER A 135 -7.58 -2.74 -0.20
CA SER A 135 -6.22 -2.26 -0.45
C SER A 135 -5.93 -2.31 -1.94
N TYR A 136 -5.13 -1.36 -2.42
CA TYR A 136 -4.85 -1.22 -3.84
C TYR A 136 -3.38 -0.91 -4.11
N TYR A 137 -2.87 -1.37 -5.25
CA TYR A 137 -1.52 -1.12 -5.72
C TYR A 137 -1.51 -0.93 -7.23
N TYR A 138 -0.70 0.01 -7.69
CA TYR A 138 -0.59 0.40 -9.09
C TYR A 138 0.88 0.37 -9.47
N PHE A 139 1.25 -0.57 -10.36
CA PHE A 139 2.61 -0.64 -10.92
C PHE A 139 2.86 0.56 -11.86
N ASP A 140 4.03 1.19 -11.77
CA ASP A 140 4.42 2.34 -12.60
C ASP A 140 5.49 1.96 -13.64
N ASP A 141 5.28 2.39 -14.88
CA ASP A 141 6.22 2.20 -16.00
C ASP A 141 7.21 3.34 -16.16
N ASN A 142 6.96 4.50 -15.53
CA ASN A 142 7.75 5.70 -15.79
C ASN A 142 9.10 5.72 -15.07
N ASN A 143 9.40 4.70 -14.28
CA ASN A 143 10.62 4.63 -13.50
C ASN A 143 11.30 3.28 -13.78
N ASP A 144 12.00 3.22 -14.91
CA ASP A 144 13.01 2.19 -15.19
C ASP A 144 13.82 1.97 -13.90
N SER A 145 13.62 0.82 -13.22
CA SER A 145 14.32 0.38 -12.00
C SER A 145 13.90 0.97 -10.62
N GLY A 146 12.73 1.59 -10.47
CA GLY A 146 12.25 2.07 -9.15
C GLY A 146 11.57 0.99 -8.26
N PRO A 147 11.64 1.07 -6.91
CA PRO A 147 10.94 0.15 -6.00
C PRO A 147 9.42 0.11 -6.14
N GLY A 148 8.82 1.18 -6.72
CA GLY A 148 7.40 1.29 -7.05
C GLY A 148 6.92 0.37 -8.18
N SER A 149 7.82 -0.45 -8.73
CA SER A 149 7.52 -1.46 -9.75
C SER A 149 7.90 -2.89 -9.29
N SER A 150 8.20 -3.07 -8.00
CA SER A 150 8.69 -4.33 -7.42
C SER A 150 7.62 -5.05 -6.61
N PHE A 151 7.78 -6.37 -6.46
CA PHE A 151 6.95 -7.19 -5.56
C PHE A 151 7.06 -6.68 -4.12
N ARG A 152 8.25 -6.25 -3.69
CA ARG A 152 8.44 -5.63 -2.37
C ARG A 152 7.57 -4.38 -2.18
N GLY A 153 7.51 -3.51 -3.20
CA GLY A 153 6.71 -2.29 -3.16
C GLY A 153 5.21 -2.59 -2.99
N LEU A 154 4.71 -3.64 -3.64
CA LEU A 154 3.35 -4.13 -3.46
C LEU A 154 3.11 -4.58 -2.01
N LEU A 155 4.00 -5.42 -1.46
CA LEU A 155 3.87 -5.93 -0.09
C LEU A 155 3.88 -4.80 0.95
N THR A 156 4.82 -3.86 0.84
CA THR A 156 4.92 -2.76 1.81
C THR A 156 3.73 -1.81 1.72
N SER A 157 3.20 -1.55 0.52
CA SER A 157 1.99 -0.76 0.33
C SER A 157 0.76 -1.41 0.99
N PHE A 158 0.57 -2.72 0.80
CA PHE A 158 -0.51 -3.43 1.47
C PHE A 158 -0.33 -3.49 2.98
N LEU A 159 0.90 -3.62 3.49
CA LEU A 159 1.16 -3.59 4.93
C LEU A 159 0.76 -2.27 5.56
N VAL A 160 1.02 -1.15 4.88
CA VAL A 160 0.55 0.16 5.32
C VAL A 160 -0.98 0.19 5.34
N GLN A 161 -1.62 -0.18 4.23
CA GLN A 161 -3.08 -0.05 4.08
C GLN A 161 -3.87 -0.98 5.01
N MET A 162 -3.39 -2.21 5.23
CA MET A 162 -4.06 -3.23 6.05
C MET A 162 -3.59 -3.23 7.49
N GLY A 163 -2.32 -2.88 7.73
CA GLY A 163 -1.71 -2.89 9.05
C GLY A 163 -2.14 -1.71 9.93
N ILE A 164 -2.75 -0.68 9.33
CA ILE A 164 -3.29 0.49 10.01
C ILE A 164 -4.82 0.43 9.94
N GLN A 165 -5.49 0.27 11.08
CA GLN A 165 -6.95 0.29 11.17
C GLN A 165 -7.38 1.29 12.24
N ASP A 166 -8.14 2.33 11.88
CA ASP A 166 -8.74 3.29 12.83
C ASP A 166 -7.73 3.80 13.89
N GLN A 167 -6.56 4.25 13.43
CA GLN A 167 -5.41 4.71 14.24
C GLN A 167 -4.72 3.64 15.11
N MET A 168 -5.11 2.38 14.98
CA MET A 168 -4.47 1.24 15.64
C MET A 168 -3.58 0.47 14.66
N ILE A 169 -2.40 0.09 15.12
CA ILE A 169 -1.49 -0.77 14.38
C ILE A 169 -1.74 -2.22 14.76
N HIS A 170 -1.91 -3.06 13.74
CA HIS A 170 -2.10 -4.49 13.91
C HIS A 170 -0.90 -5.13 14.63
N HIS A 171 -1.13 -6.07 15.56
CA HIS A 171 -0.08 -6.51 16.46
C HIS A 171 1.09 -7.21 15.73
N GLN A 172 0.81 -7.98 14.69
CA GLN A 172 1.82 -8.61 13.84
C GLN A 172 2.75 -7.61 13.17
N LEU A 173 2.24 -6.45 12.77
CA LEU A 173 3.06 -5.39 12.21
C LEU A 173 4.00 -4.79 13.27
N LYS A 174 3.54 -4.68 14.53
CA LYS A 174 4.42 -4.29 15.66
C LYS A 174 5.47 -5.35 15.96
N GLU A 175 5.15 -6.63 15.82
CA GLU A 175 6.10 -7.73 16.00
C GLU A 175 7.16 -7.73 14.89
N LEU A 176 6.75 -7.53 13.64
CA LEU A 176 7.64 -7.37 12.51
C LEU A 176 8.61 -6.19 12.75
N TYR A 177 8.09 -5.03 13.15
CA TYR A 177 8.90 -3.87 13.52
C TYR A 177 9.96 -4.20 14.58
N LYS A 178 9.55 -4.79 15.70
CA LYS A 178 10.47 -5.16 16.80
C LYS A 178 11.54 -6.16 16.35
N SER A 179 11.17 -7.12 15.50
CA SER A 179 12.13 -8.09 14.97
C SER A 179 13.21 -7.43 14.11
N SER A 180 12.85 -6.38 13.36
CA SER A 180 13.78 -5.59 12.56
C SER A 180 14.75 -4.74 13.40
N GLU A 181 14.33 -4.27 14.58
CA GLU A 181 15.20 -3.52 15.51
C GLU A 181 16.21 -4.42 16.23
N VAL A 182 15.81 -5.64 16.62
CA VAL A 182 16.68 -6.59 17.32
C VAL A 182 17.75 -7.18 16.39
N GLY A 183 17.48 -7.18 15.08
CA GLY A 183 18.36 -7.67 14.01
C GLY A 183 19.13 -6.55 13.30
N ASN A 184 19.96 -5.79 14.01
CA ASN A 184 21.11 -5.03 13.47
C ASN A 184 20.96 -4.46 12.03
N ASP A 185 19.98 -3.58 11.80
CA ASP A 185 19.70 -2.85 10.54
C ASP A 185 19.28 -3.69 9.31
N SER A 186 18.94 -4.98 9.45
CA SER A 186 18.44 -5.74 8.30
C SER A 186 16.95 -5.45 8.04
N SER A 187 16.67 -4.76 6.93
CA SER A 187 15.31 -4.62 6.39
C SER A 187 14.63 -6.00 6.27
N PRO A 188 13.33 -6.15 6.63
CA PRO A 188 12.64 -7.44 6.56
C PRO A 188 12.69 -8.04 5.14
N SER A 189 12.79 -9.36 5.03
CA SER A 189 12.73 -10.04 3.74
C SER A 189 11.34 -9.95 3.11
N ASN A 190 11.21 -10.23 1.80
CA ASN A 190 9.89 -10.29 1.16
C ASN A 190 9.02 -11.42 1.76
N GLU A 191 9.63 -12.51 2.21
CA GLU A 191 8.95 -13.60 2.93
C GLU A 191 8.36 -13.09 4.25
N ASP A 192 9.14 -12.35 5.06
CA ASP A 192 8.65 -11.77 6.32
C ASP A 192 7.48 -10.81 6.10
N LEU A 193 7.55 -9.99 5.04
CA LEU A 193 6.48 -9.04 4.69
C LEU A 193 5.20 -9.78 4.25
N ALA A 194 5.33 -10.79 3.39
CA ALA A 194 4.22 -11.60 2.91
C ALA A 194 3.56 -12.40 4.06
N ASP A 195 4.35 -13.04 4.91
CA ASP A 195 3.87 -13.77 6.08
C ASP A 195 3.11 -12.86 7.05
N THR A 196 3.63 -11.64 7.26
CA THR A 196 2.96 -10.64 8.08
C THR A 196 1.61 -10.24 7.48
N LEU A 197 1.53 -10.00 6.17
CA LEU A 197 0.26 -9.72 5.48
C LEU A 197 -0.74 -10.85 5.61
N MET A 198 -0.31 -12.09 5.39
CA MET A 198 -1.16 -13.26 5.53
C MET A 198 -1.67 -13.40 6.97
N SER A 199 -0.84 -13.12 7.97
CA SER A 199 -1.23 -13.17 9.38
C SER A 199 -2.25 -12.07 9.73
N ILE A 200 -2.03 -10.83 9.29
CA ILE A 200 -3.01 -9.73 9.42
C ILE A 200 -4.34 -10.11 8.74
N THR A 201 -4.27 -10.69 7.55
CA THR A 201 -5.46 -11.13 6.79
C THR A 201 -6.25 -12.19 7.54
N ARG A 202 -5.59 -13.21 8.10
CA ARG A 202 -6.24 -14.24 8.91
C ARG A 202 -6.98 -13.63 10.10
N ASP A 203 -6.37 -12.65 10.78
CA ASP A 203 -7.01 -11.97 11.90
C ASP A 203 -8.23 -11.13 11.48
N LEU A 204 -8.14 -10.42 10.34
CA LEU A 204 -9.27 -9.70 9.75
C LEU A 204 -10.42 -10.66 9.41
N LYS A 205 -10.11 -11.81 8.80
CA LYS A 205 -11.09 -12.85 8.45
C LYS A 205 -11.74 -13.46 9.69
N GLN A 206 -10.98 -13.73 10.76
CA GLN A 206 -11.52 -14.17 12.04
C GLN A 206 -12.51 -13.16 12.63
N LYS A 207 -12.24 -11.86 12.46
CA LYS A 207 -13.13 -10.75 12.83
C LYS A 207 -14.27 -10.52 11.83
N ARG A 208 -14.44 -11.40 10.84
CA ARG A 208 -15.48 -11.36 9.80
C ARG A 208 -15.36 -10.17 8.84
N PHE A 209 -14.17 -9.60 8.68
CA PHE A 209 -13.95 -8.62 7.63
C PHE A 209 -13.90 -9.30 6.27
N LYS A 210 -14.54 -8.69 5.27
CA LYS A 210 -14.22 -8.94 3.86
C LYS A 210 -12.91 -8.22 3.54
N VAL A 211 -12.05 -8.87 2.76
CA VAL A 211 -10.74 -8.33 2.39
C VAL A 211 -10.63 -8.40 0.88
N TYR A 212 -10.34 -7.25 0.27
CA TYR A 212 -10.13 -7.14 -1.17
C TYR A 212 -8.79 -6.47 -1.47
N MET A 213 -8.13 -6.98 -2.51
CA MET A 213 -6.90 -6.43 -3.07
C MET A 213 -7.11 -6.08 -4.53
N VAL A 214 -6.69 -4.88 -4.93
CA VAL A 214 -6.79 -4.39 -6.32
C VAL A 214 -5.39 -4.09 -6.83
N ILE A 215 -4.95 -4.76 -7.89
CA ILE A 215 -3.58 -4.68 -8.40
C ILE A 215 -3.65 -4.30 -9.89
N GLU A 216 -3.20 -3.10 -10.24
CA GLU A 216 -3.16 -2.66 -11.63
C GLU A 216 -1.82 -2.99 -12.29
N ALA A 217 -1.88 -3.46 -13.55
CA ALA A 217 -0.72 -3.62 -14.42
C ALA A 217 0.34 -4.56 -13.84
N PHE A 218 -0.10 -5.67 -13.25
CA PHE A 218 0.80 -6.60 -12.57
C PHE A 218 1.75 -7.32 -13.56
N ASP A 219 1.35 -7.43 -14.83
CA ASP A 219 2.13 -7.97 -15.95
C ASP A 219 3.41 -7.16 -16.22
N LYS A 220 3.49 -5.94 -15.69
CA LYS A 220 4.63 -5.04 -15.83
C LYS A 220 5.67 -5.19 -14.72
N CYS A 221 5.38 -6.00 -13.69
CA CYS A 221 6.35 -6.33 -12.66
C CYS A 221 7.35 -7.38 -13.18
N GLU A 222 8.65 -7.13 -13.05
CA GLU A 222 9.66 -8.14 -13.39
C GLU A 222 9.55 -9.41 -12.51
N GLU A 223 9.01 -9.26 -11.30
CA GLU A 223 8.74 -10.31 -10.31
C GLU A 223 7.27 -10.79 -10.39
N ASN A 224 6.69 -10.83 -11.60
CA ASN A 224 5.28 -11.19 -11.80
C ASN A 224 4.92 -12.58 -11.26
N LYS A 225 5.86 -13.53 -11.26
CA LYS A 225 5.66 -14.88 -10.72
C LYS A 225 5.48 -14.86 -9.21
N GLU A 226 6.28 -14.06 -8.52
CA GLU A 226 6.16 -13.84 -7.08
C GLU A 226 4.82 -13.17 -6.74
N VAL A 227 4.39 -12.19 -7.55
CA VAL A 227 3.07 -11.56 -7.42
C VAL A 227 1.94 -12.58 -7.63
N GLN A 228 2.03 -13.44 -8.65
CA GLN A 228 1.03 -14.48 -8.92
C GLN A 228 0.95 -15.50 -7.78
N GLU A 229 2.08 -16.00 -7.30
CA GLU A 229 2.15 -16.93 -6.17
C GLU A 229 1.55 -16.30 -4.91
N PHE A 230 1.87 -15.04 -4.63
CA PHE A 230 1.27 -14.27 -3.54
C PHE A 230 -0.25 -14.15 -3.69
N CYS A 231 -0.75 -13.82 -4.90
CA CYS A 231 -2.18 -13.72 -5.15
C CYS A 231 -2.90 -15.06 -4.91
N LYS A 232 -2.32 -16.19 -5.35
CA LYS A 232 -2.87 -17.52 -5.08
C LYS A 232 -2.96 -17.79 -3.57
N ASN A 233 -1.87 -17.55 -2.85
CA ASN A 233 -1.82 -17.73 -1.39
C ASN A 233 -2.85 -16.86 -0.64
N MET A 234 -3.13 -15.66 -1.15
CA MET A 234 -4.14 -14.76 -0.57
C MET A 234 -5.56 -15.19 -0.95
N ALA A 235 -5.78 -15.66 -2.18
CA ALA A 235 -7.07 -16.20 -2.62
C ALA A 235 -7.48 -17.42 -1.80
N ASP A 236 -6.52 -18.29 -1.44
CA ASP A 236 -6.73 -19.43 -0.52
C ASP A 236 -7.17 -19.02 0.90
N LEU A 237 -7.05 -17.72 1.25
CA LEU A 237 -7.56 -17.11 2.48
C LEU A 237 -8.90 -16.39 2.26
N ASP A 238 -9.62 -16.72 1.19
CA ASP A 238 -10.87 -16.10 0.75
C ASP A 238 -10.73 -14.59 0.43
N VAL A 239 -9.54 -14.10 0.08
CA VAL A 239 -9.37 -12.69 -0.34
C VAL A 239 -9.91 -12.52 -1.76
N GLY A 240 -10.71 -11.48 -2.00
CA GLY A 240 -11.11 -11.10 -3.34
C GLY A 240 -10.02 -10.27 -4.00
N ILE A 241 -9.39 -10.79 -5.03
CA ILE A 241 -8.27 -10.14 -5.72
C ILE A 241 -8.74 -9.72 -7.10
N ALA A 242 -8.65 -8.43 -7.42
CA ALA A 242 -8.82 -7.92 -8.77
C ALA A 242 -7.43 -7.57 -9.32
N VAL A 243 -7.04 -8.18 -10.42
CA VAL A 243 -5.79 -7.88 -11.12
C VAL A 243 -6.10 -7.33 -12.51
N SER A 244 -5.27 -6.45 -13.05
CA SER A 244 -5.38 -6.05 -14.46
C SER A 244 -4.14 -6.35 -15.27
N LYS A 245 -4.39 -6.60 -16.56
CA LYS A 245 -3.37 -6.84 -17.58
C LYS A 245 -3.76 -6.09 -18.84
N CYS A 246 -2.83 -5.30 -19.39
CA CYS A 246 -3.05 -4.67 -20.68
C CYS A 246 -2.92 -5.70 -21.81
N VAL A 247 -3.79 -5.60 -22.81
CA VAL A 247 -3.69 -6.40 -24.04
C VAL A 247 -3.69 -5.50 -25.27
N ASP A 248 -3.12 -6.00 -26.35
CA ASP A 248 -3.12 -5.25 -27.61
C ASP A 248 -4.55 -5.16 -28.18
N ALA A 249 -4.88 -4.04 -28.84
CA ALA A 249 -6.19 -3.84 -29.47
C ALA A 249 -6.56 -4.93 -30.49
N THR A 250 -5.56 -5.65 -31.02
CA THR A 250 -5.76 -6.77 -31.94
C THR A 250 -6.15 -8.08 -31.25
N GLU A 251 -5.97 -8.16 -29.94
CA GLU A 251 -6.29 -9.33 -29.10
C GLU A 251 -7.67 -9.19 -28.45
N MET A 252 -8.26 -7.99 -28.49
CA MET A 252 -9.62 -7.73 -28.03
C MET A 252 -10.64 -8.30 -29.00
N ASP A 253 -11.62 -9.02 -28.46
CA ASP A 253 -12.81 -9.40 -29.22
C ASP A 253 -13.58 -8.12 -29.57
N GLY A 254 -13.93 -7.96 -30.86
CA GLY A 254 -14.50 -6.73 -31.41
C GLY A 254 -15.90 -6.38 -30.91
N ASP A 255 -16.43 -7.16 -29.97
CA ASP A 255 -17.75 -7.03 -29.35
C ASP A 255 -17.68 -6.52 -27.89
N SER A 256 -16.47 -6.23 -27.36
CA SER A 256 -16.32 -5.69 -26.01
C SER A 256 -16.83 -4.23 -25.95
N GLN A 257 -17.91 -4.02 -25.19
CA GLN A 257 -18.60 -2.71 -25.13
C GLN A 257 -17.74 -1.59 -24.53
N TYR A 258 -16.79 -1.93 -23.66
CA TYR A 258 -15.96 -0.99 -22.90
C TYR A 258 -14.45 -1.24 -23.10
N ASP A 259 -14.08 -1.95 -24.17
CA ASP A 259 -12.69 -2.34 -24.45
C ASP A 259 -12.02 -3.12 -23.28
N VAL A 260 -12.83 -3.85 -22.52
CA VAL A 260 -12.43 -4.64 -21.36
C VAL A 260 -13.22 -5.95 -21.32
N GLU A 261 -12.55 -7.01 -20.92
CA GLU A 261 -13.12 -8.30 -20.57
C GLU A 261 -12.79 -8.67 -19.11
N LEU A 262 -13.77 -9.23 -18.42
CA LEU A 262 -13.62 -9.81 -17.09
C LEU A 262 -13.41 -11.32 -17.20
N ILE A 263 -12.39 -11.85 -16.54
CA ILE A 263 -12.11 -13.28 -16.43
C ILE A 263 -12.05 -13.65 -14.96
N LEU A 264 -12.92 -14.56 -14.53
CA LEU A 264 -12.93 -15.10 -13.18
C LEU A 264 -12.16 -16.41 -13.17
N TYR A 265 -11.12 -16.51 -12.34
CA TYR A 265 -10.31 -17.71 -12.21
C TYR A 265 -10.82 -18.59 -11.08
N ASP A 266 -10.96 -19.88 -11.38
CA ASP A 266 -11.31 -20.91 -10.40
C ASP A 266 -10.05 -21.47 -9.70
N GLU A 267 -10.25 -22.14 -8.56
CA GLU A 267 -9.17 -22.81 -7.82
C GLU A 267 -8.39 -23.78 -8.72
N GLY A 268 -7.08 -23.54 -8.87
CA GLY A 268 -6.17 -24.38 -9.63
C GLY A 268 -6.01 -24.01 -11.11
N GLU A 269 -6.68 -22.99 -11.61
CA GLU A 269 -6.36 -22.42 -12.92
C GLU A 269 -5.11 -21.54 -12.83
N GLU A 270 -4.15 -21.76 -13.72
CA GLU A 270 -3.00 -20.86 -13.84
C GLU A 270 -3.47 -19.58 -14.53
N PHE A 271 -3.35 -18.45 -13.82
CA PHE A 271 -3.32 -17.12 -14.43
C PHE A 271 -2.01 -16.98 -15.22
N ASN A 272 -1.91 -17.66 -16.37
CA ASN A 272 -0.75 -17.62 -17.25
C ASN A 272 -0.85 -16.49 -18.27
N ASP A 273 0.32 -15.98 -18.66
CA ASP A 273 0.52 -14.94 -19.67
C ASP A 273 -0.16 -15.23 -21.02
#